data_AF-A0A2S2N8S0-F1
#
_entry.id   AF-A0A2S2N8S0-F1
#
_cell.length_a   1.000
_cell.length_b   1.000
_cell.length_c   1.000
_cell.angle_alpha   90.00
_cell.angle_beta   90.00
_cell.angle_gamma   90.00
#
_symmetry.space_group_name_H-M   'P 1'
#
loop_
_entity.id
_entity.type
_entity.pdbx_description
1 polymer ?
#
loop_
_entity_poly.entity_id
_entity_poly.type
_entity_poly.pdbx_seq_one_letter_code
_entity_poly.pdbx_strand_id
1 'polypeptide(L)'
;ANMSGEYNGLQKYFKNDAPDSIFTHCHAHVLNLVIGDVTKCNIASQNLFGLLQKTAVFFSESHKRANIWKDNLFENQIGHDKMRKLQKLSNTRWNSKDKALKTIFHSWSEDSSKC
;
A
#
# COMPACT_ATOMS: atom_id res chain seq x y z
N ALA A 1 -10.73 -10.82 -6.25
CA ALA A 1 -11.26 -9.68 -7.03
C ALA A 1 -12.13 -10.26 -8.12
N ASN A 2 -13.45 -10.09 -8.06
CA ASN A 2 -14.40 -10.70 -9.01
C ASN A 2 -15.16 -9.61 -9.78
N MET A 3 -14.40 -8.65 -10.33
CA MET A 3 -14.97 -7.48 -11.01
C MET A 3 -15.28 -7.76 -12.49
N SER A 4 -14.46 -8.61 -13.13
CA SER A 4 -14.56 -8.96 -14.56
C SER A 4 -14.88 -10.44 -14.81
N GLY A 5 -15.34 -11.17 -13.79
CA GLY A 5 -15.71 -12.57 -13.96
C GLY A 5 -16.86 -12.73 -14.96
N GLU A 6 -16.70 -13.65 -15.92
CA GLU A 6 -17.70 -13.93 -16.95
C GLU A 6 -18.95 -14.61 -16.37
N TYR A 7 -18.76 -15.51 -15.41
CA TYR A 7 -19.84 -16.32 -14.84
C TYR A 7 -20.49 -15.69 -13.61
N ASN A 8 -19.69 -15.11 -12.71
CA ASN A 8 -20.15 -14.57 -11.42
C ASN A 8 -19.56 -13.19 -11.09
N GLY A 9 -19.00 -12.49 -12.07
CA GLY A 9 -18.35 -11.19 -11.85
C GLY A 9 -19.32 -10.02 -11.86
N LEU A 10 -18.92 -8.91 -11.25
CA LEU A 10 -19.71 -7.67 -11.24
C LEU A 10 -20.09 -7.20 -12.66
N GLN A 11 -19.16 -7.33 -13.62
CA GLN A 11 -19.42 -7.04 -15.02
C GLN A 11 -20.61 -7.83 -15.60
N LYS A 12 -20.77 -9.10 -15.21
CA LYS A 12 -21.87 -9.93 -15.70
C LYS A 12 -23.22 -9.44 -15.17
N TYR A 13 -23.29 -9.08 -13.89
CA TYR A 13 -24.49 -8.50 -13.29
C TYR A 13 -24.89 -7.19 -14.00
N PHE A 14 -23.93 -6.28 -14.24
CA PHE A 14 -24.21 -5.05 -14.99
C PHE A 14 -24.66 -5.30 -16.42
N LYS A 15 -24.08 -6.27 -17.12
CA LYS A 15 -24.51 -6.64 -18.48
C LYS A 15 -25.90 -7.28 -18.54
N ASN A 16 -26.33 -7.96 -17.48
CA ASN A 16 -27.68 -8.52 -17.43
C ASN A 16 -28.74 -7.42 -17.30
N ASP A 17 -28.47 -6.37 -16.52
CA ASP A 17 -29.39 -5.25 -16.31
C ASP A 17 -29.29 -4.17 -17.40
N ALA A 18 -28.08 -3.95 -17.94
CA ALA A 18 -27.78 -2.96 -18.97
C ALA A 18 -26.83 -3.55 -20.04
N PRO A 19 -27.37 -4.20 -21.09
CA PRO A 19 -26.58 -4.93 -22.10
C PRO A 19 -25.59 -4.05 -22.87
N ASP A 20 -25.95 -2.77 -23.10
CA ASP A 20 -25.14 -1.81 -23.85
C ASP A 20 -24.10 -1.08 -22.98
N SER A 21 -24.00 -1.43 -21.69
CA SER A 21 -23.04 -0.80 -20.80
C SER A 21 -21.59 -1.19 -21.12
N ILE A 22 -20.72 -0.18 -21.19
CA ILE A 22 -19.29 -0.38 -21.39
C ILE A 22 -18.63 -0.56 -20.02
N PHE A 23 -18.07 -1.74 -19.79
CA PHE A 23 -17.26 -2.02 -18.60
C PHE A 23 -15.78 -1.85 -18.92
N THR A 24 -15.09 -1.00 -18.15
CA THR A 24 -13.65 -0.82 -18.24
C THR A 24 -12.99 -0.99 -16.87
N HIS A 25 -11.77 -1.48 -16.86
CA HIS A 25 -11.01 -1.65 -15.64
C HIS A 25 -10.44 -0.33 -15.13
N CYS A 26 -10.47 -0.15 -13.82
CA CYS A 26 -9.70 0.92 -13.19
C CYS A 26 -8.20 0.59 -13.28
N HIS A 27 -7.46 1.37 -14.07
CA HIS A 27 -6.01 1.21 -14.24
C HIS A 27 -5.25 1.20 -12.91
N ALA A 28 -5.66 2.05 -11.95
CA ALA A 28 -5.05 2.06 -10.61
C ALA A 28 -5.28 0.73 -9.85
N HIS A 29 -6.43 0.08 -10.05
CA HIS A 29 -6.70 -1.23 -9.46
C HIS A 29 -5.84 -2.32 -10.11
N VAL A 30 -5.76 -2.34 -11.44
CA VAL A 30 -4.92 -3.28 -12.19
C VAL A 30 -3.46 -3.14 -11.78
N LEU A 31 -2.95 -1.92 -11.69
CA LEU A 31 -1.59 -1.66 -11.22
C LEU A 31 -1.36 -2.19 -9.80
N ASN A 32 -2.32 -2.00 -8.88
CA ASN A 32 -2.20 -2.56 -7.52
C ASN A 32 -2.16 -4.09 -7.50
N LEU A 33 -2.91 -4.76 -8.38
CA LEU A 33 -2.85 -6.22 -8.52
C LEU A 33 -1.46 -6.66 -9.01
N VAL A 34 -0.94 -6.02 -10.06
CA VAL A 34 0.41 -6.31 -10.59
C VAL A 34 1.48 -6.10 -9.53
N ILE A 35 1.46 -4.96 -8.82
CA ILE A 35 2.38 -4.71 -7.69
C ILE A 35 2.17 -5.76 -6.59
N GLY A 36 0.92 -6.15 -6.32
CA GLY A 36 0.55 -7.27 -5.46
C GLY A 36 1.30 -8.55 -5.77
N ASP A 37 1.30 -8.93 -7.04
CA ASP A 37 1.85 -10.20 -7.50
C ASP A 37 3.38 -10.15 -7.60
N VAL A 38 3.95 -9.09 -8.18
CA VAL A 38 5.41 -8.92 -8.30
C VAL A 38 6.09 -8.94 -6.92
N THR A 39 5.49 -8.29 -5.93
CA THR A 39 6.03 -8.28 -4.56
C THR A 39 6.00 -9.65 -3.87
N LYS A 40 5.20 -10.59 -4.38
CA LYS A 40 5.17 -11.99 -3.94
C LYS A 40 6.05 -12.89 -4.80
N CYS A 41 6.41 -12.52 -6.01
CA CYS A 41 7.26 -13.37 -6.86
C CYS A 41 8.73 -13.39 -6.40
N ASN A 42 9.20 -12.36 -5.69
CA ASN A 42 10.60 -12.21 -5.29
C ASN A 42 10.77 -12.33 -3.76
N ILE A 43 11.69 -13.19 -3.32
CA ILE A 43 11.92 -13.46 -1.88
C ILE A 43 12.43 -12.23 -1.11
N ALA A 44 13.30 -11.41 -1.72
CA ALA A 44 13.80 -10.20 -1.09
C ALA A 44 12.68 -9.17 -0.89
N SER A 45 11.79 -9.05 -1.88
CA SER A 45 10.58 -8.22 -1.78
C SER A 45 9.64 -8.73 -0.70
N GLN A 46 9.38 -10.04 -0.65
CA GLN A 46 8.54 -10.63 0.40
C GLN A 46 9.11 -10.37 1.81
N ASN A 47 10.43 -10.54 1.98
CA ASN A 47 11.09 -10.31 3.26
C ASN A 47 11.01 -8.82 3.67
N LEU A 48 11.25 -7.91 2.72
CA LEU A 48 11.14 -6.47 2.95
C LEU A 48 9.71 -6.09 3.39
N PHE A 49 8.71 -6.42 2.58
CA PHE A 49 7.32 -6.06 2.90
C PHE A 49 6.80 -6.81 4.13
N GLY A 50 7.25 -8.05 4.37
CA GLY A 50 6.96 -8.80 5.58
C GLY A 50 7.53 -8.13 6.83
N LEU A 51 8.76 -7.63 6.77
CA LEU A 51 9.37 -6.87 7.86
C LEU A 51 8.64 -5.55 8.11
N LEU A 52 8.34 -4.78 7.06
CA LEU A 52 7.58 -3.53 7.16
C LEU A 52 6.22 -3.76 7.84
N GLN A 53 5.53 -4.85 7.47
CA GLN A 53 4.26 -5.24 8.08
C GLN A 53 4.42 -5.59 9.55
N LYS A 54 5.41 -6.43 9.90
CA LYS A 54 5.66 -6.84 11.30
C LYS A 54 5.98 -5.62 12.18
N THR A 55 6.80 -4.71 11.69
CA THR A 55 7.12 -3.45 12.39
C THR A 55 5.86 -2.61 12.59
N ALA A 56 5.06 -2.39 11.55
CA ALA A 56 3.82 -1.63 11.67
C ALA A 56 2.83 -2.27 12.66
N VAL A 57 2.71 -3.60 12.67
CA VAL A 57 1.88 -4.34 13.63
C VAL A 57 2.40 -4.17 15.05
N PHE A 58 3.69 -4.41 15.27
CA PHE A 58 4.34 -4.30 16.58
C PHE A 58 4.09 -2.95 17.23
N PHE A 59 4.27 -1.84 16.51
CA PHE A 59 3.99 -0.50 17.06
C PHE A 59 2.50 -0.24 17.26
N SER A 60 1.63 -0.77 16.40
CA SER A 60 0.18 -0.56 16.49
C SER A 60 -0.50 -1.29 17.66
N GLU A 61 0.08 -2.38 18.14
CA GLU A 61 -0.50 -3.21 19.21
C GLU A 61 -0.34 -2.61 20.62
N SER A 62 0.41 -1.53 20.78
CA SER A 62 0.59 -0.87 22.07
C SER A 62 0.57 0.64 21.93
N HIS A 63 -0.33 1.29 22.65
CA HIS A 63 -0.37 2.75 22.74
C HIS A 63 0.95 3.35 23.24
N LYS A 64 1.65 2.67 24.15
CA LYS A 64 2.97 3.11 24.63
C LYS A 64 3.99 3.14 23.50
N ARG A 65 4.09 2.03 22.73
CA ARG A 65 5.03 1.94 21.59
C ARG A 65 4.65 2.93 20.48
N ALA A 66 3.36 3.08 20.19
CA ALA A 66 2.88 4.05 19.22
C ALA A 66 3.19 5.50 19.61
N ASN A 67 3.16 5.83 20.90
CA ASN A 67 3.56 7.15 21.39
C ASN A 67 5.07 7.35 21.26
N ILE A 68 5.90 6.39 21.69
CA ILE A 68 7.36 6.45 21.49
C ILE A 68 7.70 6.71 20.02
N TRP A 69 7.04 6.03 19.08
CA TRP A 69 7.22 6.26 17.65
C TRP A 69 6.89 7.70 17.23
N LYS A 70 5.77 8.25 17.71
CA LYS A 70 5.38 9.64 17.43
C LYS A 70 6.38 10.62 18.04
N ASP A 71 6.76 10.43 19.28
CA ASP A 71 7.66 11.32 20.01
C ASP A 71 9.01 11.41 19.29
N ASN A 72 9.56 10.25 18.86
CA ASN A 72 10.76 10.20 18.04
C ASN A 72 10.61 10.94 16.69
N LEU A 73 9.45 10.87 16.03
CA LEU A 73 9.19 11.64 14.81
C LEU A 73 9.04 13.14 15.07
N PHE A 74 8.41 13.53 16.18
CA PHE A 74 8.24 14.93 16.56
C PHE A 74 9.59 15.63 16.84
N GLU A 75 10.53 14.90 17.43
CA GLU A 75 11.88 15.38 17.74
C GLU A 75 12.80 15.43 16.51
N ASN A 76 12.73 14.43 15.62
CA ASN A 76 13.73 14.24 14.55
C ASN A 76 13.27 14.68 13.15
N GLN A 77 12.02 15.13 12.95
CA GLN A 77 11.50 15.49 11.62
C GLN A 77 10.87 16.89 11.63
N ILE A 78 10.70 17.50 10.45
CA ILE A 78 10.20 18.87 10.30
C ILE A 78 8.90 18.87 9.48
N GLY A 79 7.99 19.81 9.76
CA GLY A 79 6.80 20.03 8.95
C GLY A 79 5.82 18.85 8.94
N HIS A 80 5.31 18.50 7.75
CA HIS A 80 4.29 17.46 7.57
C HIS A 80 4.79 16.05 7.97
N ASP A 81 6.09 15.89 8.13
CA ASP A 81 6.73 14.61 8.42
C ASP A 81 6.58 14.15 9.86
N LYS A 82 6.30 15.10 10.76
CA LYS A 82 5.91 14.83 12.16
C LYS A 82 4.60 14.05 12.25
N MET A 83 3.74 14.11 11.23
CA MET A 83 2.44 13.44 11.21
C MET A 83 2.47 12.05 10.56
N ARG A 84 3.65 11.54 10.19
CA ARG A 84 3.76 10.20 9.60
C ARG A 84 3.39 9.13 10.61
N LYS A 85 2.67 8.12 10.12
CA LYS A 85 2.24 6.97 10.91
C LYS A 85 2.62 5.71 10.18
N LEU A 86 3.21 4.76 10.90
CA LEU A 86 3.39 3.40 10.37
C LEU A 86 2.05 2.88 9.87
N GLN A 87 2.01 2.54 8.58
CA GLN A 87 0.83 1.98 7.94
C GLN A 87 0.99 0.47 7.85
N LYS A 88 -0.04 -0.25 8.28
CA LYS A 88 -0.16 -1.67 7.94
C LYS A 88 -0.32 -1.77 6.42
N LEU A 89 0.42 -2.69 5.81
CA LEU A 89 0.25 -3.05 4.41
C LEU A 89 -1.17 -3.60 4.23
N SER A 90 -1.87 -3.03 3.26
CA SER A 90 -3.22 -3.45 2.88
C SER A 90 -3.20 -3.84 1.41
N ASN A 91 -3.76 -5.01 1.10
CA ASN A 91 -3.95 -5.44 -0.29
C ASN A 91 -5.03 -4.62 -1.01
N THR A 92 -5.89 -3.91 -0.28
CA THR A 92 -7.02 -3.15 -0.85
C THR A 92 -6.67 -1.69 -1.17
N ARG A 93 -5.66 -1.12 -0.52
CA ARG A 93 -5.22 0.27 -0.77
C ARG A 93 -3.98 0.28 -1.65
N TRP A 94 -4.12 0.76 -2.88
CA TRP A 94 -3.06 0.75 -3.89
C TRP A 94 -1.76 1.41 -3.44
N ASN A 95 -1.86 2.49 -2.67
CA ASN A 95 -0.69 3.24 -2.20
C ASN A 95 -0.11 2.73 -0.87
N SER A 96 -0.54 1.56 -0.36
CA SER A 96 -0.15 1.11 0.98
C SER A 96 1.34 0.73 1.06
N LYS A 97 1.86 0.05 0.04
CA LYS A 97 3.26 -0.37 -0.04
C LYS A 97 4.21 0.82 -0.22
N ASP A 98 3.90 1.72 -1.16
CA ASP A 98 4.63 2.97 -1.35
C ASP A 98 4.66 3.81 -0.07
N LYS A 99 3.49 4.01 0.56
CA LYS A 99 3.41 4.79 1.79
C LYS A 99 4.19 4.15 2.94
N ALA A 100 4.19 2.83 3.07
CA ALA A 100 4.97 2.12 4.08
C ALA A 100 6.48 2.29 3.84
N LEU A 101 6.92 2.19 2.58
CA LEU A 101 8.32 2.44 2.21
C LEU A 101 8.72 3.88 2.53
N LYS A 102 7.94 4.88 2.10
CA LYS A 102 8.20 6.30 2.38
C LYS A 102 8.19 6.65 3.87
N THR A 103 7.43 5.91 4.67
CA THR A 103 7.36 6.12 6.12
C THR A 103 8.65 5.66 6.81
N ILE A 104 9.29 4.60 6.32
CA ILE A 104 10.47 4.00 6.95
C ILE A 104 11.78 4.45 6.29
N PHE A 105 11.81 4.52 4.96
CA PHE A 105 13.02 4.81 4.17
C PHE A 105 12.97 6.21 3.57
N HIS A 106 12.77 7.24 4.36
CA HIS A 106 12.55 8.60 3.85
C HIS A 106 13.77 9.28 3.20
N SER A 107 14.54 8.58 2.36
CA SER A 107 15.82 9.03 1.84
C SER A 107 16.09 8.61 0.39
N TRP A 108 15.09 8.09 -0.34
CA TRP A 108 15.30 7.60 -1.72
C TRP A 108 14.74 8.51 -2.83
N SER A 109 14.47 9.80 -2.55
CA SER A 109 14.00 10.72 -3.60
C SER A 109 14.46 12.17 -3.49
N GLU A 110 15.44 12.49 -2.63
CA GLU A 110 16.15 13.78 -2.72
C GLU A 110 17.52 13.67 -3.40
N ASP A 111 17.98 12.45 -3.72
CA ASP A 111 19.30 12.20 -4.34
C ASP A 111 19.22 11.67 -5.79
N SER A 112 18.10 11.90 -6.49
CA SER A 112 17.99 11.62 -7.94
C SER A 112 18.59 12.72 -8.83
N SER A 113 19.35 13.66 -8.27
CA SER A 113 20.18 14.63 -9.02
C SER A 113 21.63 14.19 -9.22
N LYS A 114 21.96 12.90 -9.00
CA LYS A 114 23.27 12.34 -9.36
C LYS A 114 23.11 10.99 -10.05
N CYS A 115 22.70 11.03 -11.31
CA CYS A 115 23.14 10.19 -12.43
C CYS A 115 22.61 10.79 -13.72
#